data_AF-A0A7C4RMZ4-F1
#
_entry.id   AF-A0A7C4RMZ4-F1
#
_cell.length_a   1.000
_cell.length_b   1.000
_cell.length_c   1.000
_cell.angle_alpha   90.00
_cell.angle_beta   90.00
_cell.angle_gamma   90.00
#
_symmetry.space_group_name_H-M   'P 1'
#
loop_
_entity.id
_entity.type
_entity.pdbx_description
1 polymer ?
#
loop_
_entity_poly.entity_id
_entity_poly.type
_entity_poly.pdbx_seq_one_letter_code
_entity_poly.pdbx_strand_id
1 'polypeptide(L)'
;MQKTKLTLSIDKRILEAAKLAANQKHIPLSRLVENFLSFFVKPYVYCFKCGKKFVVAEVNICAKCGWLICPACKACGCSLEEETAVAVFHMRKIYEDLLAGRVK
;
A
#
# COMPACT_ATOMS: atom_id res chain seq x y z
N MET A 1 5.68 -20.63 -13.62
CA MET A 1 5.04 -20.53 -12.29
C MET A 1 3.58 -20.94 -12.44
N GLN A 2 3.08 -21.83 -11.58
CA GLN A 2 1.73 -22.40 -11.73
C GLN A 2 0.69 -21.45 -11.12
N LYS A 3 -0.32 -21.04 -11.90
CA LYS A 3 -1.45 -20.24 -11.40
C LYS A 3 -2.52 -21.18 -10.84
N THR A 4 -3.10 -20.81 -9.70
CA THR A 4 -4.21 -21.55 -9.09
C THR A 4 -5.48 -20.69 -9.03
N LYS A 5 -6.66 -21.33 -8.97
CA LYS A 5 -7.93 -20.62 -8.83
C LYS A 5 -8.14 -20.15 -7.40
N LEU A 6 -8.59 -18.92 -7.24
CA LEU A 6 -9.03 -18.35 -5.98
C LEU A 6 -10.55 -18.21 -6.01
N THR A 7 -11.24 -18.91 -5.11
CA THR A 7 -12.71 -18.86 -4.99
C THR A 7 -13.07 -18.04 -3.75
N LEU A 8 -13.78 -16.94 -3.93
CA LEU A 8 -14.22 -16.04 -2.85
C LEU A 8 -15.65 -15.56 -3.12
N SER A 9 -16.39 -15.28 -2.05
CA SER A 9 -17.70 -14.63 -2.13
C SER A 9 -17.52 -13.10 -2.05
N ILE A 10 -18.10 -12.37 -3.00
CA ILE A 10 -18.05 -10.91 -3.07
C ILE A 10 -19.41 -10.38 -3.53
N ASP A 11 -19.78 -9.16 -3.09
CA ASP A 11 -20.97 -8.48 -3.60
C ASP A 11 -20.89 -8.35 -5.13
N LYS A 12 -21.93 -8.82 -5.81
CA LYS A 12 -22.01 -8.83 -7.28
C LYS A 12 -21.82 -7.43 -7.87
N ARG A 13 -22.37 -6.39 -7.24
CA ARG A 13 -22.28 -5.00 -7.72
C ARG A 13 -20.84 -4.50 -7.67
N ILE A 14 -20.11 -4.85 -6.61
CA ILE A 14 -18.68 -4.51 -6.46
C ILE A 14 -17.86 -5.21 -7.54
N LEU A 15 -18.10 -6.51 -7.76
CA LEU A 15 -17.38 -7.27 -8.78
C LEU A 15 -17.59 -6.70 -10.19
N GLU A 16 -18.82 -6.37 -10.57
CA GLU A 16 -19.11 -5.80 -11.88
C GLU A 16 -18.50 -4.41 -12.06
N ALA A 17 -18.60 -3.53 -11.05
CA ALA A 17 -17.94 -2.22 -11.08
C ALA A 17 -16.42 -2.34 -11.19
N ALA A 18 -15.80 -3.28 -10.45
CA ALA A 18 -14.36 -3.53 -10.52
C ALA A 18 -13.93 -4.04 -11.90
N LYS A 19 -14.70 -4.94 -12.53
CA LYS A 19 -14.43 -5.41 -13.91
C LYS A 19 -14.46 -4.26 -14.92
N LEU A 20 -15.46 -3.38 -14.83
CA LEU A 20 -15.57 -2.21 -15.71
C LEU A 20 -14.35 -1.28 -15.55
N ALA A 21 -13.99 -0.94 -14.31
CA ALA A 21 -12.83 -0.10 -14.02
C ALA A 21 -11.50 -0.74 -14.46
N ALA A 22 -11.36 -2.06 -14.30
CA ALA A 22 -10.18 -2.80 -14.74
C ALA A 22 -10.04 -2.80 -16.27
N ASN A 23 -11.15 -2.98 -16.99
CA ASN A 23 -11.17 -2.93 -18.46
C ASN A 23 -10.79 -1.55 -18.99
N GLN A 24 -11.29 -0.46 -18.40
CA GLN A 24 -10.90 0.91 -18.77
C GLN A 24 -9.39 1.17 -18.60
N LYS A 25 -8.76 0.48 -17.65
CA LYS A 25 -7.31 0.58 -17.37
C LYS A 25 -6.49 -0.48 -18.12
N HIS A 26 -7.11 -1.30 -18.97
CA HIS A 26 -6.49 -2.41 -19.69
C HIS A 26 -5.73 -3.39 -18.77
N ILE A 27 -6.25 -3.64 -17.56
CA ILE A 27 -5.66 -4.58 -16.61
C ILE A 27 -6.60 -5.77 -16.36
N PRO A 28 -6.10 -7.02 -16.40
CA PRO A 28 -6.90 -8.16 -15.96
C PRO A 28 -7.20 -8.08 -14.46
N LEU A 29 -8.44 -8.39 -14.07
CA LEU A 29 -8.83 -8.41 -12.65
C LEU A 29 -7.96 -9.35 -11.81
N SER A 30 -7.57 -10.49 -12.38
CA SER A 30 -6.66 -11.45 -11.73
C SER A 30 -5.31 -10.82 -11.38
N ARG A 31 -4.75 -9.98 -12.26
CA ARG A 31 -3.50 -9.26 -11.99
C ARG A 31 -3.66 -8.25 -10.86
N LEU A 32 -4.80 -7.56 -10.80
CA LEU A 32 -5.10 -6.63 -9.71
C LEU A 32 -5.18 -7.36 -8.36
N VAL A 33 -5.92 -8.47 -8.32
CA VAL A 33 -6.06 -9.29 -7.10
C VAL A 33 -4.72 -9.90 -6.69
N GLU A 34 -3.94 -10.44 -7.64
CA GLU A 34 -2.62 -11.01 -7.38
C GLU A 34 -1.64 -9.95 -6.84
N ASN A 35 -1.64 -8.74 -7.42
CA ASN A 35 -0.84 -7.62 -6.91
C ASN A 35 -1.26 -7.22 -5.49
N PHE A 36 -2.57 -7.14 -5.23
CA PHE A 36 -3.09 -6.81 -3.91
C PHE A 36 -2.68 -7.85 -2.87
N LEU A 37 -2.88 -9.14 -3.16
CA LEU A 37 -2.49 -10.22 -2.24
C LEU A 37 -0.98 -10.27 -2.02
N SER A 38 -0.18 -10.05 -3.07
CA SER A 38 1.28 -9.96 -2.95
C SER A 38 1.70 -8.80 -2.03
N PHE A 39 1.09 -7.64 -2.22
CA PHE A 39 1.31 -6.49 -1.35
C PHE A 39 0.82 -6.74 0.09
N PHE A 40 -0.33 -7.38 0.26
CA PHE A 40 -0.90 -7.72 1.57
C PHE A 40 0.03 -8.63 2.38
N VAL A 41 0.68 -9.60 1.72
CA VAL A 41 1.65 -10.50 2.36
C VAL A 41 2.98 -9.82 2.66
N LYS A 42 3.46 -8.97 1.75
CA LYS A 42 4.75 -8.26 1.89
C LYS A 42 4.60 -6.79 1.53
N PRO A 43 4.04 -5.97 2.44
CA PRO A 43 3.78 -4.56 2.16
C PRO A 43 5.10 -3.80 2.00
N TYR A 44 5.08 -2.87 1.06
CA TYR A 44 6.21 -1.99 0.79
C TYR A 44 5.73 -0.56 0.65
N VAL A 45 6.63 0.40 0.87
CA VAL A 45 6.36 1.81 0.65
C VAL A 45 7.53 2.47 -0.07
N TYR A 46 7.29 3.63 -0.65
CA TYR A 46 8.33 4.50 -1.17
C TYR A 46 8.63 5.59 -0.15
N CYS A 47 9.91 5.90 0.06
CA CYS A 47 10.30 7.03 0.90
C CYS A 47 9.87 8.34 0.24
N PHE A 48 9.08 9.16 0.93
CA PHE A 48 8.66 10.48 0.43
C PHE A 48 9.81 11.46 0.21
N LYS A 49 10.95 11.25 0.88
CA LYS A 49 12.13 12.11 0.74
C LYS A 49 13.07 11.68 -0.39
N CYS A 50 13.39 10.39 -0.49
CA CYS A 50 14.42 9.90 -1.43
C CYS A 50 13.89 8.95 -2.52
N GLY A 51 12.60 8.63 -2.53
CA GLY A 51 11.96 7.79 -3.55
C GLY A 51 12.34 6.31 -3.51
N LYS A 52 13.21 5.85 -2.60
CA LYS A 52 13.55 4.42 -2.51
C LYS A 52 12.39 3.59 -1.98
N LYS A 53 12.14 2.45 -2.64
CA LYS A 53 11.22 1.41 -2.20
C LYS A 53 11.83 0.59 -1.06
N PHE A 54 11.06 0.30 -0.02
CA PHE A 54 11.47 -0.62 1.04
C PHE A 54 10.27 -1.36 1.64
N VAL A 55 10.54 -2.52 2.22
CA VAL A 55 9.55 -3.39 2.84
C VAL A 55 9.27 -2.90 4.26
N VAL A 56 7.99 -2.91 4.65
CA VAL A 56 7.54 -2.38 5.95
C VAL A 56 8.07 -3.22 7.12
N ALA A 57 8.00 -4.55 7.02
CA ALA A 57 8.44 -5.46 8.07
C ALA A 57 9.95 -5.42 8.38
N GLU A 58 10.76 -4.81 7.49
CA GLU A 58 12.23 -4.80 7.58
C GLU A 58 12.77 -3.48 8.17
N VAL A 59 11.91 -2.61 8.70
CA VAL A 59 12.31 -1.27 9.16
C VAL A 59 11.69 -0.89 10.50
N ASN A 60 12.39 -0.01 11.23
CA ASN A 60 11.91 0.49 12.51
C ASN A 60 10.89 1.61 12.32
N ILE A 61 9.98 1.71 13.29
CA ILE A 61 9.03 2.82 13.40
C ILE A 61 9.64 3.90 14.29
N CYS A 62 9.56 5.16 13.86
CA CYS A 62 9.96 6.32 14.64
C CYS A 62 9.03 6.48 15.85
N ALA A 63 9.58 6.46 17.06
CA ALA A 63 8.82 6.65 18.29
C ALA A 63 8.14 8.03 18.40
N LYS A 64 8.68 9.06 17.72
CA LYS A 64 8.16 10.44 17.78
C LYS A 64 6.92 10.65 16.90
N CYS A 65 6.95 10.20 15.65
CA CYS A 65 5.87 10.45 14.69
C CYS A 65 5.11 9.18 14.24
N GLY A 66 5.50 8.00 14.70
CA GLY A 66 4.84 6.74 14.36
C GLY A 66 5.01 6.29 12.91
N TRP A 67 5.97 6.86 12.19
CA TRP A 67 6.27 6.55 10.78
C TRP A 67 7.46 5.61 10.61
N LEU A 68 7.44 4.85 9.52
CA LEU A 68 8.56 4.01 9.10
C LEU A 68 9.80 4.86 8.80
N ILE A 69 10.94 4.43 9.32
CA ILE A 69 12.24 5.07 9.06
C ILE A 69 12.80 4.50 7.77
N CYS A 70 13.08 5.36 6.79
CA CYS A 70 13.66 4.91 5.53
C CYS A 70 15.04 4.27 5.79
N PRO A 71 15.31 3.03 5.33
CA PRO A 71 16.58 2.38 5.60
C PRO A 71 17.75 3.04 4.85
N ALA A 72 17.45 3.74 3.75
CA ALA A 72 18.45 4.36 2.87
C ALA A 72 18.87 5.78 3.30
N CYS A 73 17.93 6.68 3.61
CA CYS A 73 18.23 8.06 3.99
C CYS A 73 17.93 8.39 5.46
N LYS A 74 17.44 7.42 6.23
CA LYS A 74 17.06 7.53 7.65
C LYS A 74 15.97 8.57 7.96
N ALA A 75 15.36 9.17 6.94
CA ALA A 75 14.25 10.10 7.11
C ALA A 75 12.96 9.36 7.51
N CYS A 76 12.12 10.07 8.27
CA CYS A 76 10.73 9.71 8.57
C CYS A 76 9.87 10.98 8.50
N GLY A 77 8.63 10.94 8.97
CA GLY A 77 7.74 12.11 8.98
C GLY A 77 8.33 13.34 9.68
N CYS A 78 9.19 13.16 10.69
CA CYS A 78 9.86 14.27 11.38
C CYS A 78 10.85 15.06 10.50
N SER A 79 11.25 14.52 9.35
CA SER A 79 12.18 15.17 8.42
C SER A 79 11.49 15.93 7.30
N LEU A 80 10.16 16.02 7.34
CA LEU A 80 9.31 16.69 6.36
C LEU A 80 8.79 18.00 6.96
N GLU A 81 8.52 18.98 6.09
CA GLU A 81 7.76 20.16 6.47
C GLU A 81 6.34 19.78 6.89
N GLU A 82 5.71 20.60 7.73
CA GLU A 82 4.43 20.27 8.36
C GLU A 82 3.33 19.91 7.36
N GLU A 83 3.13 20.74 6.33
CA GLU A 83 2.14 20.49 5.29
C GLU A 83 2.39 19.16 4.56
N THR A 84 3.66 18.87 4.26
CA THR A 84 4.05 17.61 3.61
C THR A 84 3.80 16.41 4.54
N ALA A 85 4.10 16.54 5.83
CA ALA A 85 3.87 15.49 6.82
C ALA A 85 2.37 15.19 6.98
N VAL A 86 1.51 16.22 6.94
CA VAL A 86 0.04 16.09 6.96
C VAL A 86 -0.47 15.38 5.71
N ALA A 87 -0.03 15.79 4.52
CA ALA A 87 -0.41 15.15 3.27
C ALA A 87 -0.03 13.65 3.25
N VAL A 88 1.19 13.34 3.70
CA VAL A 88 1.70 11.98 3.81
C VAL A 88 0.91 11.15 4.82
N PHE A 89 0.47 11.75 5.94
CA PHE A 89 -0.43 11.12 6.91
C PHE A 89 -1.79 10.75 6.32
N HIS A 90 -2.43 11.66 5.58
CA HIS A 90 -3.68 11.35 4.90
C HIS A 90 -3.52 10.27 3.84
N MET A 91 -2.42 10.29 3.10
CA MET A 91 -2.13 9.26 2.11
C MET A 91 -2.00 7.87 2.77
N ARG A 92 -1.33 7.78 3.92
CA ARG A 92 -1.27 6.54 4.71
C ARG A 92 -2.64 6.05 5.17
N LYS A 93 -3.55 6.93 5.58
CA LYS A 93 -4.91 6.51 5.98
C LYS A 93 -5.64 5.76 4.88
N ILE A 94 -5.49 6.19 3.62
CA ILE A 94 -6.09 5.48 2.48
C ILE A 94 -5.60 4.04 2.40
N TYR A 95 -4.31 3.79 2.66
CA TYR A 95 -3.79 2.42 2.72
C TYR A 95 -4.30 1.65 3.93
N GLU A 96 -4.41 2.29 5.09
CA GLU A 96 -4.93 1.64 6.30
C GLU A 96 -6.41 1.22 6.12
N ASP A 97 -7.20 2.06 5.46
CA ASP A 97 -8.59 1.76 5.09
C ASP A 97 -8.66 0.62 4.07
N LEU A 98 -7.77 0.60 3.07
CA LEU A 98 -7.71 -0.45 2.05
C LEU A 98 -7.28 -1.81 2.62
N LEU A 99 -6.40 -1.82 3.62
CA LEU A 99 -5.85 -3.04 4.22
C LEU A 99 -6.58 -3.47 5.49
N ALA A 100 -7.62 -2.74 5.91
CA ALA A 100 -8.36 -2.95 7.16
C ALA A 100 -7.46 -2.96 8.42
N GLY A 101 -6.41 -2.12 8.45
CA GLY A 101 -5.47 -2.05 9.58
C GLY A 101 -4.22 -1.20 9.32
N ARG A 102 -3.46 -0.92 10.38
CA ARG A 102 -2.17 -0.22 10.25
C ARG A 102 -1.22 -1.01 9.35
N VAL A 103 -0.60 -0.33 8.40
CA VAL A 103 0.54 -0.88 7.64
C VAL A 103 1.66 -1.19 8.64
N LYS A 104 1.90 -2.48 8.91
CA LYS A 104 2.91 -3.02 9.82
C LYS A 104 3.78 -4.05 9.10
#